data_AF-A0A3A0DJ32-F1
#
_entry.id   AF-A0A3A0DJ32-F1
#
_cell.length_a   1.000
_cell.length_b   1.000
_cell.length_c   1.000
_cell.angle_alpha   90.00
_cell.angle_beta   90.00
_cell.angle_gamma   90.00
#
_symmetry.space_group_name_H-M   'P 1'
#
loop_
_entity.id
_entity.type
_entity.pdbx_description
1 polymer ?
#
loop_
_entity_poly.entity_id
_entity_poly.type
_entity_poly.pdbx_seq_one_letter_code
_entity_poly.pdbx_strand_id
1 'polypeptide(L)'
;MLRHALYSTLPWTPIMIDLRQDRDACANVFDAMESVAKENFQLPNATFGAVLAHIRKTQGLQTEVIDVLEKVNTLRNHKFGHGMTVPFDLSSAEGDFTYLSCIAGILLFVRTRQAQQL
;
A
#
# COMPACT_ATOMS: atom_id res chain seq x y z
N MET A 1 43.82 16.07 -24.75
CA MET A 1 42.99 15.81 -25.95
C MET A 1 43.09 14.33 -26.27
N LEU A 2 42.07 13.49 -26.43
CA LEU A 2 40.61 13.59 -26.33
C LEU A 2 40.18 12.10 -26.35
N ARG A 3 39.81 11.51 -25.20
CA ARG A 3 39.06 10.24 -25.16
C ARG A 3 37.67 10.55 -24.62
N HIS A 4 36.85 11.09 -25.51
CA HIS A 4 35.41 11.24 -25.36
C HIS A 4 34.76 10.79 -26.67
N ALA A 5 33.54 10.28 -26.54
CA ALA A 5 32.70 9.68 -27.58
C ALA A 5 32.98 8.20 -27.82
N LEU A 6 32.17 7.37 -27.13
CA LEU A 6 31.36 6.32 -27.74
C LEU A 6 30.38 5.78 -26.67
N TYR A 7 29.47 6.63 -26.22
CA TYR A 7 28.25 6.25 -25.48
C TYR A 7 27.15 7.25 -25.83
N SER A 8 26.71 7.23 -27.09
CA SER A 8 25.67 8.16 -27.55
C SER A 8 24.84 7.56 -28.68
N THR A 9 24.07 6.50 -28.42
CA THR A 9 22.88 6.11 -29.22
C THR A 9 21.99 5.09 -28.51
N LEU A 10 21.69 5.28 -27.23
CA LEU A 10 20.51 4.65 -26.62
C LEU A 10 19.63 5.77 -26.06
N PRO A 11 18.35 5.86 -26.44
CA PRO A 11 17.46 6.87 -25.90
C PRO A 11 17.16 6.49 -24.45
N TRP A 12 17.91 7.09 -23.53
CA TRP A 12 17.51 7.21 -22.14
C TRP A 12 16.35 8.21 -22.07
N THR A 13 15.17 7.84 -22.58
CA THR A 13 13.97 8.34 -21.92
C THR A 13 14.01 7.72 -20.52
N PRO A 14 13.96 8.53 -19.44
CA PRO A 14 13.62 7.97 -18.13
C PRO A 14 12.40 7.11 -18.37
N ILE A 15 12.45 5.85 -17.94
CA ILE A 15 11.32 4.95 -18.00
C ILE A 15 10.19 5.73 -17.35
N MET A 16 9.30 6.27 -18.16
CA MET A 16 8.02 6.77 -17.72
C MET A 16 7.27 5.49 -17.41
N ILE A 17 7.65 4.84 -16.31
CA ILE A 17 6.79 3.90 -15.61
C ILE A 17 5.53 4.74 -15.46
N ASP A 18 4.50 4.35 -16.20
CA ASP A 18 3.34 5.20 -16.37
C ASP A 18 2.84 5.48 -14.96
N LEU A 19 2.83 6.75 -14.53
CA LEU A 19 2.41 7.14 -13.18
C LEU A 19 1.02 6.58 -12.85
N ARG A 20 0.23 6.24 -13.87
CA ARG A 20 -1.03 5.49 -13.75
C ARG A 20 -0.83 4.04 -13.33
N GLN A 21 0.15 3.33 -13.87
CA GLN A 21 0.48 1.95 -13.49
C GLN A 21 0.94 1.86 -12.04
N ASP A 22 1.82 2.75 -11.59
CA ASP A 22 2.29 2.76 -10.19
C ASP A 22 1.14 3.07 -9.22
N ARG A 23 0.32 4.06 -9.57
CA ARG A 23 -0.90 4.37 -8.82
C ARG A 23 -1.83 3.17 -8.74
N ASP A 24 -2.13 2.55 -9.88
CA ASP A 24 -3.09 1.45 -9.97
C ASP A 24 -2.58 0.23 -9.19
N ALA A 25 -1.28 -0.04 -9.24
CA ALA A 25 -0.71 -1.14 -8.49
C ALA A 25 -0.62 -0.84 -6.96
N CYS A 26 -0.38 0.41 -6.54
CA CYS A 26 -0.54 0.83 -5.13
C CYS A 26 -2.00 0.69 -4.65
N ALA A 27 -2.97 1.08 -5.49
CA ALA A 27 -4.39 0.92 -5.18
C ALA A 27 -4.77 -0.56 -5.06
N ASN A 28 -4.38 -1.39 -6.02
CA ASN A 28 -4.71 -2.81 -6.05
C ASN A 28 -4.13 -3.57 -4.86
N VAL A 29 -2.88 -3.30 -4.46
CA VAL A 29 -2.28 -3.98 -3.29
C VAL A 29 -2.94 -3.53 -1.99
N PHE A 30 -3.33 -2.26 -1.89
CA PHE A 30 -4.08 -1.76 -0.74
C PHE A 30 -5.46 -2.40 -0.67
N ASP A 31 -6.19 -2.48 -1.79
CA ASP A 31 -7.52 -3.09 -1.84
C ASP A 31 -7.46 -4.58 -1.49
N ALA A 32 -6.41 -5.28 -1.92
CA ALA A 32 -6.15 -6.66 -1.51
C ALA A 32 -5.94 -6.80 0.01
N MET A 33 -5.11 -5.93 0.60
CA MET A 33 -4.92 -5.87 2.05
C MET A 33 -6.23 -5.57 2.78
N GLU A 34 -7.00 -4.59 2.31
CA GLU A 34 -8.29 -4.21 2.86
C GLU A 34 -9.29 -5.39 2.79
N SER A 35 -9.35 -6.12 1.67
CA SER A 35 -10.20 -7.31 1.52
C SER A 35 -9.84 -8.41 2.51
N VAL A 36 -8.54 -8.76 2.61
CA VAL A 36 -8.05 -9.78 3.55
C VAL A 36 -8.41 -9.41 4.99
N ALA A 37 -8.26 -8.13 5.37
CA ALA A 37 -8.63 -7.66 6.69
C ALA A 37 -10.14 -7.83 6.94
N LYS A 38 -10.99 -7.39 6.01
CA LYS A 38 -12.45 -7.50 6.13
C LYS A 38 -12.91 -8.94 6.27
N GLU A 39 -12.37 -9.84 5.46
CA GLU A 39 -12.70 -11.26 5.51
C GLU A 39 -12.29 -11.88 6.84
N ASN A 40 -11.09 -11.57 7.33
CA ASN A 40 -10.59 -12.16 8.58
C ASN A 40 -11.32 -11.67 9.83
N PHE A 41 -11.76 -10.42 9.84
CA PHE A 41 -12.52 -9.85 10.95
C PHE A 41 -14.04 -9.92 10.75
N GLN A 42 -14.53 -10.57 9.69
CA GLN A 42 -15.97 -10.72 9.37
C GLN A 42 -16.70 -9.37 9.20
N LEU A 43 -16.04 -8.41 8.56
CA LEU A 43 -16.51 -7.04 8.32
C LEU A 43 -16.57 -6.70 6.82
N PRO A 44 -17.31 -7.47 5.98
CA PRO A 44 -17.24 -7.37 4.51
C PRO A 44 -17.64 -6.00 3.95
N ASN A 45 -18.51 -5.27 4.64
CA ASN A 45 -19.02 -3.97 4.21
C ASN A 45 -18.37 -2.78 4.93
N ALA A 46 -17.41 -3.03 5.81
CA ALA A 46 -16.74 -1.97 6.55
C ALA A 46 -15.78 -1.20 5.64
N THR A 47 -15.37 0.00 6.07
CA THR A 47 -14.17 0.66 5.52
C THR A 47 -12.93 0.12 6.23
N PHE A 48 -11.76 0.23 5.61
CA PHE A 48 -10.52 -0.16 6.30
C PHE A 48 -10.32 0.55 7.64
N GLY A 49 -10.67 1.84 7.75
CA GLY A 49 -10.63 2.56 9.03
C GLY A 49 -11.54 1.95 10.10
N ALA A 50 -12.73 1.46 9.72
CA ALA A 50 -13.61 0.75 10.64
C ALA A 50 -13.06 -0.63 11.05
N VAL A 51 -12.34 -1.32 10.15
CA VAL A 51 -11.61 -2.55 10.49
C VAL A 51 -10.52 -2.27 11.52
N LEU A 52 -9.70 -1.23 11.33
CA LEU A 52 -8.65 -0.85 12.31
C LEU A 52 -9.25 -0.47 13.67
N ALA A 53 -10.38 0.25 13.68
CA ALA A 53 -11.10 0.57 14.91
C ALA A 53 -11.63 -0.69 15.63
N HIS A 54 -12.08 -1.71 14.89
CA HIS A 54 -12.47 -2.99 15.45
C HIS A 54 -11.25 -3.71 16.07
N ILE A 55 -10.14 -3.79 15.35
CA ILE A 55 -8.91 -4.44 15.82
C ILE A 55 -8.42 -3.79 17.13
N ARG A 56 -8.40 -2.45 17.17
CA ARG A 56 -7.99 -1.67 18.36
C ARG A 56 -8.85 -2.00 19.58
N LYS A 57 -10.16 -2.23 19.41
CA LYS A 57 -11.07 -2.64 20.50
C LYS A 57 -10.82 -4.07 20.97
N THR A 58 -10.48 -4.97 20.05
CA THR A 58 -10.21 -6.39 20.35
C THR A 58 -8.80 -6.66 20.84
N GLN A 59 -7.93 -5.64 20.90
CA GLN A 59 -6.51 -5.74 21.28
C GLN A 59 -5.73 -6.80 20.47
N GLY A 60 -6.13 -7.04 19.22
CA GLY A 60 -5.55 -8.07 18.37
C GLY A 60 -4.15 -7.74 17.83
N LEU A 61 -3.70 -6.49 17.97
CA LEU A 61 -2.40 -5.99 17.50
C LEU A 61 -1.86 -4.92 18.47
N GLN A 62 -0.54 -4.76 18.47
CA GLN A 62 0.13 -3.65 19.14
C GLN A 62 -0.30 -2.31 18.51
N THR A 63 -0.41 -1.27 19.35
CA THR A 63 -0.90 0.05 18.93
C THR A 63 -0.04 0.65 17.82
N GLU A 64 1.28 0.49 17.90
CA GLU A 64 2.24 1.02 16.93
C GLU A 64 2.02 0.42 15.54
N VAL A 65 1.61 -0.86 15.47
CA VAL A 65 1.30 -1.53 14.21
C VAL A 65 0.00 -0.98 13.62
N ILE A 66 -1.01 -0.75 14.47
CA ILE A 66 -2.27 -0.13 14.05
C ILE A 66 -2.02 1.28 13.51
N ASP A 67 -1.17 2.06 14.17
CA ASP A 67 -0.86 3.43 13.78
C ASP A 67 -0.17 3.47 12.40
N VAL A 68 0.74 2.54 12.11
CA VAL A 68 1.34 2.40 10.76
C VAL A 68 0.25 2.12 9.72
N LEU A 69 -0.67 1.18 10.00
CA LEU A 69 -1.78 0.86 9.08
C LEU A 69 -2.72 2.07 8.87
N GLU A 70 -2.95 2.88 9.90
CA GLU A 70 -3.71 4.13 9.79
C GLU A 70 -2.99 5.16 8.91
N LYS A 71 -1.66 5.26 9.00
CA LYS A 71 -0.87 6.13 8.10
C LYS A 71 -0.89 5.65 6.66
N VAL A 72 -0.82 4.34 6.41
CA VAL A 72 -0.97 3.79 5.05
C VAL A 72 -2.37 4.07 4.50
N ASN A 73 -3.43 3.92 5.30
CA ASN A 73 -4.79 4.28 4.90
C ASN A 73 -4.94 5.77 4.59
N THR A 74 -4.30 6.63 5.38
CA THR A 74 -4.27 8.08 5.13
C THR A 74 -3.56 8.37 3.80
N LEU A 75 -2.43 7.71 3.54
CA LEU A 75 -1.68 7.84 2.29
C LEU A 75 -2.55 7.44 1.09
N ARG A 76 -3.25 6.30 1.15
CA ARG A 76 -4.20 5.86 0.12
C ARG A 76 -5.23 6.94 -0.17
N ASN A 77 -5.92 7.43 0.85
CA ASN A 77 -6.98 8.43 0.69
C ASN A 77 -6.49 9.76 0.10
N HIS A 78 -5.21 10.09 0.23
CA HIS A 78 -4.63 11.33 -0.29
C HIS A 78 -3.95 11.19 -1.64
N LYS A 79 -3.47 9.99 -2.02
CA LYS A 79 -2.51 9.84 -3.13
C LYS A 79 -2.95 8.86 -4.21
N PHE A 80 -3.61 7.77 -3.85
CA PHE A 80 -3.89 6.68 -4.80
C PHE A 80 -5.25 5.98 -4.57
N GLY A 81 -6.18 6.63 -3.86
CA GLY A 81 -7.54 6.13 -3.67
C GLY A 81 -8.41 6.25 -4.93
N HIS A 82 -9.55 5.57 -4.91
CA HIS A 82 -10.52 5.65 -6.00
C HIS A 82 -11.07 7.07 -6.18
N GLY A 83 -11.24 7.48 -7.44
CA GLY A 83 -11.85 8.77 -7.77
C GLY A 83 -10.94 9.99 -7.57
N MET A 84 -9.65 9.77 -7.29
CA MET A 84 -8.68 10.86 -7.18
C MET A 84 -8.47 11.57 -8.52
N THR A 85 -8.62 12.89 -8.51
CA THR A 85 -8.31 13.79 -9.64
C THR A 85 -6.92 14.40 -9.54
N VAL A 86 -6.28 14.29 -8.37
CA VAL A 86 -4.92 14.76 -8.12
C VAL A 86 -3.92 13.81 -8.80
N PRO A 87 -2.85 14.34 -9.44
CA PRO A 87 -1.79 13.50 -9.99
C PRO A 87 -1.15 12.63 -8.92
N PHE A 88 -0.86 11.37 -9.27
CA PHE A 88 -0.02 10.51 -8.45
C PHE A 88 1.39 11.09 -8.40
N ASP A 89 1.87 11.40 -7.20
CA ASP A 89 3.11 12.13 -6.95
C ASP A 89 3.99 11.47 -5.87
N LEU A 90 3.74 10.20 -5.55
CA LEU A 90 4.67 9.43 -4.72
C LEU A 90 5.98 9.22 -5.47
N SER A 91 7.09 9.41 -4.77
CA SER A 91 8.39 8.97 -5.25
C SER A 91 8.44 7.44 -5.32
N SER A 92 9.38 6.89 -6.11
CA SER A 92 9.56 5.44 -6.22
C SER A 92 9.76 4.77 -4.85
N ALA A 93 10.50 5.41 -3.94
CA ALA A 93 10.71 4.91 -2.59
C ALA A 93 9.41 4.88 -1.75
N GLU A 94 8.53 5.87 -1.91
CA GLU A 94 7.22 5.90 -1.24
C GLU A 94 6.25 4.87 -1.84
N GLY A 95 6.34 4.63 -3.15
CA GLY A 95 5.66 3.52 -3.83
C GLY A 95 6.09 2.17 -3.24
N ASP A 96 7.40 1.89 -3.23
CA ASP A 96 7.97 0.66 -2.65
C ASP A 96 7.56 0.46 -1.19
N PHE A 97 7.63 1.53 -0.39
CA PHE A 97 7.15 1.52 0.99
C PHE A 97 5.67 1.12 1.07
N THR A 98 4.82 1.66 0.20
CA THR A 98 3.39 1.34 0.13
C THR A 98 3.17 -0.13 -0.19
N TYR A 99 3.86 -0.68 -1.20
CA TYR A 99 3.76 -2.10 -1.54
C TYR A 99 4.15 -3.00 -0.39
N LEU A 100 5.34 -2.77 0.18
CA LEU A 100 5.88 -3.60 1.25
C LEU A 100 5.01 -3.52 2.51
N SER A 101 4.48 -2.33 2.84
CA SER A 101 3.56 -2.16 3.96
C SER A 101 2.24 -2.90 3.76
N CYS A 102 1.68 -2.89 2.55
CA CYS A 102 0.45 -3.61 2.25
C CYS A 102 0.66 -5.13 2.27
N ILE A 103 1.78 -5.63 1.72
CA ILE A 103 2.15 -7.05 1.80
C ILE A 103 2.35 -7.49 3.25
N ALA A 104 3.05 -6.68 4.05
CA ALA A 104 3.21 -6.93 5.47
C ALA A 104 1.85 -6.96 6.20
N GLY A 105 0.94 -6.04 5.87
CA GLY A 105 -0.43 -6.01 6.39
C GLY A 105 -1.24 -7.25 6.04
N ILE A 106 -1.18 -7.73 4.80
CA ILE A 106 -1.81 -9.01 4.39
C ILE A 106 -1.31 -10.16 5.26
N LEU A 107 0.01 -10.31 5.38
CA LEU A 107 0.62 -11.38 6.17
C LEU A 107 0.26 -11.28 7.65
N LEU A 108 0.19 -10.06 8.17
CA LEU A 108 -0.22 -9.77 9.54
C LEU A 108 -1.64 -10.28 9.79
N PHE A 109 -2.61 -9.83 8.99
CA PHE A 109 -4.03 -10.19 9.17
C PHE A 109 -4.29 -11.68 8.99
N VAL A 110 -3.64 -12.33 8.02
CA VAL A 110 -3.74 -13.79 7.82
C VAL A 110 -3.31 -14.55 9.07
N ARG A 111 -2.24 -14.10 9.73
CA ARG A 111 -1.72 -14.75 10.94
C ARG A 111 -2.54 -14.42 12.19
N THR A 112 -3.15 -13.24 12.25
CA THR A 112 -4.02 -12.89 13.39
C THR A 112 -5.27 -13.77 13.44
N ARG A 113 -5.84 -14.14 12.29
CA ARG A 113 -6.98 -15.07 12.21
C ARG A 113 -6.65 -16.45 12.78
N GLN A 114 -5.47 -16.99 12.48
CA GLN A 114 -5.05 -18.30 12.99
C GLN A 114 -4.95 -18.30 14.52
N ALA A 115 -4.49 -17.20 15.11
CA ALA A 115 -4.37 -17.06 16.57
C ALA A 115 -5.73 -16.95 17.28
N GLN A 116 -6.79 -16.50 16.60
CA GLN A 116 -8.14 -16.40 17.18
C GLN A 116 -8.97 -17.70 17.07
N GLN A 117 -8.44 -18.73 16.39
CA GLN A 117 -9.10 -20.03 16.23
C GLN A 117 -8.52 -21.13 17.15
N LEU A 118 -7.53 -20.79 17.98
CA LEU A 118 -6.95 -21.63 19.04
C LEU A 118 -7.48 -21.18 20.41
#